data_AF-A0A366LL01-F1
#
_entry.id   AF-A0A366LL01-F1
#
_cell.length_a   1.000
_cell.length_b   1.000
_cell.length_c   1.000
_cell.angle_alpha   90.00
_cell.angle_beta   90.00
_cell.angle_gamma   90.00
#
_symmetry.space_group_name_H-M   'P 1'
#
loop_
_entity.id
_entity.type
_entity.pdbx_description
1 polymer ?
#
loop_
_entity_poly.entity_id
_entity_poly.type
_entity_poly.pdbx_seq_one_letter_code
_entity_poly.pdbx_strand_id
1 'polypeptide(L)'
;MPSFQAVCGPDDPTRVLARQLAAALSALGLRNVGVINDHGEVLVSLCHGLVATVCDGQIQWRRPRRGRAGVPLFTWRTTAAGAAAALAADHALLNPKPGEERHDAPL
;
A
#
# COMPACT_ATOMS: atom_id res chain seq x y z
N MET A 1 -29.01 -5.92 1.96
CA MET A 1 -28.26 -4.73 1.48
C MET A 1 -27.57 -5.12 0.19
N PRO A 2 -27.89 -4.51 -0.96
CA PRO A 2 -27.24 -4.89 -2.21
C PRO A 2 -25.82 -4.32 -2.23
N SER A 3 -24.83 -5.21 -2.36
CA SER A 3 -23.44 -4.85 -2.59
C SER A 3 -23.31 -4.34 -4.02
N PHE A 4 -23.05 -3.05 -4.18
CA PHE A 4 -22.87 -2.42 -5.49
C PHE A 4 -21.49 -2.86 -6.04
N GLN A 5 -21.48 -3.88 -6.89
CA GLN A 5 -20.27 -4.32 -7.59
C GLN A 5 -20.04 -3.39 -8.79
N ALA A 6 -19.19 -2.39 -8.62
CA ALA A 6 -18.73 -1.57 -9.73
C ALA A 6 -17.77 -2.40 -10.60
N VAL A 7 -18.25 -2.83 -11.78
CA VAL A 7 -17.41 -3.53 -12.76
C VAL A 7 -16.49 -2.50 -13.41
N CYS A 8 -15.22 -2.49 -13.02
CA CYS A 8 -14.26 -1.52 -13.55
C CYS A 8 -13.98 -1.72 -15.05
N GLY A 9 -14.36 -0.73 -15.85
CA GLY A 9 -14.04 -0.65 -17.27
C GLY A 9 -12.55 -0.36 -17.56
N PRO A 10 -12.14 -0.33 -18.84
CA PRO A 10 -10.75 -0.02 -19.23
C PRO A 10 -10.32 1.42 -18.88
N ASP A 11 -11.25 2.37 -18.87
CA ASP A 11 -11.07 3.78 -18.46
C ASP A 11 -11.47 4.05 -17.01
N ASP A 12 -11.45 3.02 -16.16
CA ASP A 12 -11.92 3.16 -14.80
C ASP A 12 -11.00 4.08 -13.98
N PRO A 13 -11.55 5.12 -13.32
CA PRO A 13 -10.77 6.03 -12.48
C PRO A 13 -9.97 5.30 -11.39
N THR A 14 -10.42 4.13 -10.96
CA THR A 14 -9.72 3.25 -10.02
C THR A 14 -8.39 2.76 -10.59
N ARG A 15 -8.35 2.36 -11.86
CA ARG A 15 -7.11 1.90 -12.52
C ARG A 15 -6.13 3.04 -12.72
N VAL A 16 -6.62 4.24 -13.06
CA VAL A 16 -5.79 5.44 -13.18
C VAL A 16 -5.17 5.78 -11.83
N LEU A 17 -5.97 5.79 -10.76
CA LEU A 17 -5.49 6.08 -9.42
C LEU A 17 -4.48 5.04 -8.93
N ALA A 18 -4.70 3.74 -9.20
CA ALA A 18 -3.76 2.69 -8.86
C ALA A 18 -2.43 2.82 -9.60
N ARG A 19 -2.44 3.20 -10.89
CA ARG A 19 -1.22 3.50 -11.65
C ARG A 19 -0.48 4.71 -11.10
N GLN A 20 -1.20 5.78 -10.75
CA GLN A 20 -0.61 6.96 -10.11
C GLN A 20 0.01 6.60 -8.75
N LEU A 21 -0.64 5.74 -7.97
CA LEU A 21 -0.12 5.23 -6.71
C LEU A 21 1.18 4.43 -6.92
N ALA A 22 1.18 3.48 -7.87
CA ALA A 22 2.37 2.69 -8.18
C ALA A 22 3.55 3.55 -8.66
N ALA A 23 3.27 4.56 -9.49
CA ALA A 23 4.27 5.54 -9.93
C ALA A 23 4.84 6.35 -8.75
N ALA A 24 3.97 6.83 -7.85
CA ALA A 24 4.39 7.58 -6.66
C ALA A 24 5.23 6.71 -5.70
N LEU A 25 4.86 5.44 -5.51
CA LEU A 25 5.64 4.48 -4.70
C LEU A 25 7.01 4.21 -5.33
N SER A 26 7.08 4.08 -6.66
CA SER A 26 8.33 3.91 -7.40
C SER A 26 9.24 5.13 -7.27
N ALA A 27 8.66 6.34 -7.32
CA ALA A 27 9.39 7.60 -7.10
C ALA A 27 9.97 7.72 -5.68
N LEU A 28 9.34 7.08 -4.69
CA LEU A 28 9.86 6.94 -3.32
C LEU A 28 10.91 5.82 -3.18
N GLY A 29 11.28 5.15 -4.27
CA GLY A 29 12.30 4.11 -4.30
C GLY A 29 11.79 2.70 -3.97
N LEU A 30 10.47 2.50 -3.88
CA LEU A 30 9.88 1.17 -3.67
C LEU A 30 9.79 0.45 -5.03
N ARG A 31 10.64 -0.56 -5.24
CA ARG A 31 10.81 -1.21 -6.56
C ARG A 31 9.95 -2.46 -6.79
N ASN A 32 9.42 -3.05 -5.72
CA ASN A 32 8.64 -4.30 -5.79
C ASN A 32 7.13 -4.03 -5.61
N VAL A 33 6.59 -3.11 -6.40
CA VAL A 33 5.16 -2.79 -6.37
C VAL A 33 4.41 -3.71 -7.33
N GLY A 34 3.64 -4.65 -6.80
CA GLY A 34 2.73 -5.49 -7.59
C GLY A 34 1.35 -4.82 -7.73
N VAL A 35 0.77 -4.84 -8.92
CA VAL A 35 -0.58 -4.32 -9.17
C VAL A 35 -1.44 -5.45 -9.76
N ILE A 36 -2.54 -5.77 -9.10
CA ILE A 36 -3.46 -6.86 -9.46
C ILE A 36 -4.87 -6.28 -9.57
N ASN A 37 -5.57 -6.56 -10.67
CA ASN A 37 -6.98 -6.20 -10.79
C ASN A 37 -7.83 -7.35 -10.23
N ASP A 38 -8.74 -7.05 -9.32
CA ASP A 38 -9.63 -8.02 -8.68
C ASP A 38 -11.07 -7.51 -8.69
N HIS A 39 -11.92 -8.08 -9.56
CA HIS A 39 -13.39 -7.89 -9.56
C HIS A 39 -13.94 -6.46 -9.34
N GLY A 40 -13.29 -5.42 -9.90
CA GLY A 40 -13.73 -4.03 -9.75
C GLY A 40 -12.93 -3.22 -8.72
N GLU A 41 -11.91 -3.82 -8.14
CA GLU A 41 -10.93 -3.16 -7.29
C GLU A 41 -9.53 -3.41 -7.84
N VAL A 42 -8.58 -2.57 -7.45
CA VAL A 42 -7.17 -2.75 -7.80
C VAL A 42 -6.34 -2.89 -6.55
N LEU A 43 -5.69 -4.04 -6.41
CA LEU A 43 -4.78 -4.34 -5.31
C LEU A 43 -3.37 -3.90 -5.68
N VAL A 44 -2.75 -3.10 -4.83
CA VAL A 44 -1.37 -2.63 -4.91
C VAL A 44 -0.58 -3.23 -3.75
N SER A 45 0.22 -4.25 -4.03
CA SER A 45 1.04 -4.95 -3.05
C SER A 45 2.47 -4.40 -3.04
N LEU A 46 2.99 -4.12 -1.84
CA LEU A 46 4.37 -3.65 -1.65
C LEU A 46 5.30 -4.73 -1.11
N CYS A 47 4.80 -5.51 -0.15
CA CYS A 47 5.51 -6.64 0.46
C CYS A 47 4.51 -7.57 1.14
N HIS A 48 4.98 -8.72 1.63
CA HIS A 48 4.16 -9.61 2.45
C HIS A 48 3.60 -8.85 3.65
N GLY A 49 2.27 -8.72 3.71
CA GLY A 49 1.56 -8.04 4.79
C GLY A 49 1.26 -6.54 4.57
N LEU A 50 1.66 -5.95 3.44
CA LEU A 50 1.28 -4.58 3.07
C LEU A 50 0.70 -4.54 1.66
N VAL A 51 -0.63 -4.54 1.61
CA VAL A 51 -1.44 -4.49 0.38
C VAL A 51 -2.46 -3.37 0.53
N ALA A 52 -2.50 -2.49 -0.46
CA ALA A 52 -3.50 -1.45 -0.58
C ALA A 52 -4.55 -1.83 -1.60
N THR A 53 -5.81 -1.62 -1.26
CA THR A 53 -6.95 -1.75 -2.16
C THR A 53 -7.32 -0.38 -2.66
N VAL A 54 -7.46 -0.24 -3.98
CA VAL A 54 -7.96 0.96 -4.64
C VAL A 54 -9.35 0.64 -5.18
N CYS A 55 -10.35 1.38 -4.72
CA CYS A 55 -11.76 1.21 -5.11
C CYS A 55 -12.48 2.56 -4.96
N ASP A 56 -13.29 2.93 -5.94
CA ASP A 56 -14.13 4.14 -5.92
C ASP A 56 -13.37 5.43 -5.53
N GLY A 57 -12.16 5.62 -6.08
CA GLY A 57 -11.31 6.77 -5.78
C GLY A 57 -10.68 6.78 -4.38
N GLN A 58 -10.85 5.71 -3.61
CA GLN A 58 -10.26 5.53 -2.30
C GLN A 58 -9.14 4.50 -2.34
N ILE A 59 -8.11 4.73 -1.53
CA ILE A 59 -6.98 3.84 -1.34
C ILE A 59 -6.98 3.43 0.13
N GLN A 60 -7.14 2.16 0.42
CA GLN A 60 -7.25 1.63 1.79
C GLN A 60 -6.24 0.53 2.02
N TRP A 61 -5.60 0.48 3.19
CA TRP A 61 -4.75 -0.65 3.56
C TRP A 61 -4.76 -0.89 5.06
N ARG A 62 -4.38 -2.11 5.42
CA ARG A 62 -4.12 -2.49 6.80
C ARG A 62 -2.71 -2.00 7.19
N ARG A 63 -2.63 -1.21 8.25
CA ARG A 63 -1.35 -0.81 8.83
C ARG A 63 -0.69 -1.99 9.54
N PRO A 64 0.66 -2.06 9.51
CA PRO A 64 1.41 -3.08 10.23
C PRO A 64 1.33 -2.90 11.76
N ARG A 65 1.09 -1.67 12.23
CA ARG A 65 0.88 -1.38 13.64
C ARG A 65 -0.46 -1.95 14.10
N ARG A 66 -0.43 -2.71 15.18
CA ARG A 66 -1.64 -3.14 15.89
C ARG A 66 -2.03 -2.07 16.91
N GLY A 67 -3.33 -1.85 17.08
CA GLY A 67 -3.86 -1.02 18.16
C GLY A 67 -3.57 -1.64 19.53
N ARG A 68 -3.89 -0.91 20.60
CA ARG A 68 -3.57 -1.27 22.00
C ARG A 68 -4.10 -2.66 22.44
N ALA A 69 -5.11 -3.18 21.76
CA ALA A 69 -5.72 -4.49 22.01
C ALA A 69 -5.38 -5.55 20.92
N GLY A 70 -4.31 -5.35 20.14
CA GLY A 70 -3.96 -6.24 19.03
C GLY A 70 -4.85 -6.09 17.78
N VAL A 71 -5.80 -5.15 17.82
CA VAL A 71 -6.76 -4.89 16.73
C VAL A 71 -6.03 -4.33 15.49
N PRO A 72 -6.32 -4.85 14.28
CA PRO A 72 -5.80 -4.28 13.04
C PRO A 72 -6.21 -2.81 12.90
N LEU A 73 -5.24 -1.94 12.58
CA LEU A 73 -5.54 -0.57 12.21
C LEU A 73 -5.68 -0.50 10.69
N PHE A 74 -6.81 0.01 10.22
CA PHE A 74 -7.00 0.33 8.81
C PHE A 74 -6.82 1.82 8.61
N THR A 75 -6.25 2.19 7.47
CA THR A 75 -6.14 3.58 7.07
C THR A 75 -6.59 3.71 5.62
N TRP A 76 -7.09 4.88 5.28
CA TRP A 76 -7.56 5.20 3.94
C TRP A 76 -7.11 6.60 3.55
N ARG A 77 -6.94 6.80 2.25
CA ARG A 77 -6.57 8.07 1.62
C ARG A 77 -7.31 8.18 0.29
N THR A 78 -7.54 9.40 -0.15
CA THR A 78 -8.20 9.71 -1.44
C THR A 78 -7.21 10.19 -2.49
N THR A 79 -5.93 10.37 -2.13
CA THR A 79 -4.90 10.85 -3.04
C THR A 79 -3.74 9.88 -3.13
N ALA A 80 -3.25 9.64 -4.36
CA ALA A 80 -2.11 8.76 -4.61
C ALA A 80 -0.84 9.21 -3.88
N ALA A 81 -0.56 10.52 -3.84
CA ALA A 81 0.62 11.06 -3.16
C ALA A 81 0.56 10.86 -1.64
N GLY A 82 -0.59 11.17 -1.02
CA GLY A 82 -0.79 10.98 0.42
C GLY A 82 -0.79 9.50 0.81
N ALA A 83 -1.37 8.65 -0.03
CA ALA A 83 -1.32 7.20 0.14
C ALA A 83 0.11 6.67 0.01
N ALA A 84 0.86 7.06 -1.02
CA ALA A 84 2.24 6.62 -1.24
C ALA A 84 3.16 6.99 -0.07
N ALA A 85 3.08 8.22 0.45
CA ALA A 85 3.87 8.64 1.60
C ALA A 85 3.57 7.81 2.86
N ALA A 86 2.29 7.56 3.15
CA ALA A 86 1.89 6.79 4.31
C ALA A 86 2.21 5.28 4.16
N LEU A 87 2.04 4.73 2.97
CA LEU A 87 2.44 3.36 2.62
C LEU A 87 3.95 3.18 2.72
N ALA A 88 4.75 4.15 2.26
CA ALA A 88 6.20 4.10 2.39
C ALA A 88 6.65 4.10 3.87
N ALA A 89 5.99 4.90 4.72
CA ALA A 89 6.23 4.88 6.15
C ALA A 89 5.86 3.53 6.79
N ASP A 90 4.73 2.94 6.40
CA ASP A 90 4.32 1.61 6.85
C ASP A 90 5.24 0.50 6.34
N HIS A 91 5.71 0.61 5.10
CA HIS A 91 6.69 -0.30 4.52
C HIS A 91 8.02 -0.25 5.30
N ALA A 92 8.50 0.93 5.69
CA ALA A 92 9.71 1.09 6.49
C ALA A 92 9.58 0.46 7.90
N LEU A 93 8.36 0.34 8.44
CA LEU A 93 8.12 -0.35 9.72
C LEU A 93 8.21 -1.88 9.59
N LEU A 94 7.82 -2.42 8.43
CA LEU A 94 7.87 -3.86 8.15
C LEU A 94 9.24 -4.31 7.67
N ASN A 95 9.92 -3.46 6.91
CA ASN A 95 11.27 -3.66 6.42
C ASN A 95 12.16 -2.56 6.99
N PRO A 96 12.48 -2.62 8.31
CA PRO A 96 13.56 -1.78 8.82
C PRO A 96 14.78 -2.10 7.97
N LYS A 97 15.37 -1.08 7.34
CA LYS A 97 16.69 -1.26 6.73
C LYS A 97 17.55 -1.92 7.79
N PRO A 98 18.24 -3.03 7.50
CA PRO A 98 19.25 -3.50 8.43
C PRO A 98 20.11 -2.27 8.71
N GLY A 99 20.14 -1.85 9.97
CA GLY A 99 21.14 -0.90 10.37
C GLY A 99 22.47 -1.48 9.89
N GLU A 100 23.39 -0.62 9.48
CA GLU A 100 24.79 -0.99 9.62
C GLU A 100 24.99 -1.36 11.10
N GLU A 101 24.75 -2.62 11.45
CA GLU A 101 25.43 -3.27 12.54
C GLU A 101 26.89 -3.21 12.11
N ARG A 102 27.58 -2.17 12.56
CA ARG A 102 29.03 -2.25 12.72
C ARG A 102 29.25 -3.46 13.61
N HIS A 103 29.51 -4.60 12.98
CA HIS A 103 30.33 -5.62 13.61
C HIS A 103 31.70 -4.97 13.82
N ASP A 104 31.84 -4.21 14.91
CA ASP A 104 33.11 -4.15 15.61
C ASP A 104 33.34 -5.58 16.12
N ALA A 105 33.95 -6.40 15.27
CA ALA A 105 34.49 -7.68 15.68
C ALA A 105 35.65 -7.38 16.63
N PRO A 106 35.59 -7.76 17.91
CA PRO A 106 36.78 -7.78 18.73
C PRO A 106 37.57 -9.05 18.35
N LEU A 107 38.81 -8.88 17.89
CA LEU A 107 40.01 -9.61 18.31
C LEU A 107 41.23 -9.15 17.52
#